data_AF-A0A0Q8FF58-F1
#
_entry.id   AF-A0A0Q8FF58-F1
#
_cell.length_a   1.000
_cell.length_b   1.000
_cell.length_c   1.000
_cell.angle_alpha   90.00
_cell.angle_beta   90.00
_cell.angle_gamma   90.00
#
_symmetry.space_group_name_H-M   'P 1'
#
loop_
_entity.id
_entity.type
_entity.pdbx_description
1 polymer ?
#
loop_
_entity_poly.entity_id
_entity_poly.type
_entity_poly.pdbx_seq_one_letter_code
_entity_poly.pdbx_strand_id
1 'polypeptide(L)'
;MIAILLLVLLIGLGVMTLIFLLAARGATRKGKWLGLAAIILAAPFFFWLGAFSEQFTAGQCYSSAIHAIANAVAATDEPAALAEKIRALPLHGYETSCVQVEAAAVKLPRAGVR
;
A
#
# COMPACT_ATOMS: atom_id res chain seq x y z
N MET A 1 -3.06 -8.64 13.89
CA MET A 1 -3.83 -7.85 12.89
C MET A 1 -4.03 -8.59 11.57
N ILE A 2 -2.98 -9.18 10.97
CA ILE A 2 -3.09 -9.91 9.68
C ILE A 2 -4.16 -11.02 9.71
N ALA A 3 -4.20 -11.84 10.77
CA ALA A 3 -5.20 -12.92 10.88
C ALA A 3 -6.66 -12.42 10.90
N ILE A 4 -6.93 -11.28 11.57
CA ILE A 4 -8.26 -10.67 11.63
C ILE A 4 -8.63 -10.12 10.24
N LEU A 5 -7.67 -9.50 9.56
CA LEU A 5 -7.88 -8.94 8.22
C LEU A 5 -8.21 -10.03 7.20
N LEU A 6 -7.51 -11.17 7.27
CA LEU A 6 -7.77 -12.34 6.43
C LEU A 6 -9.14 -12.96 6.71
N LEU A 7 -9.54 -13.03 7.99
CA LEU A 7 -10.87 -13.51 8.38
C LEU A 7 -11.99 -12.64 7.80
N VAL A 8 -11.84 -11.30 7.91
CA VAL A 8 -12.81 -10.34 7.35
C VAL A 8 -12.90 -10.47 5.82
N LEU A 9 -11.77 -10.64 5.14
CA LEU A 9 -11.72 -10.88 3.70
C LEU A 9 -12.45 -12.17 3.30
N LEU A 10 -12.21 -13.27 4.02
CA LEU A 10 -12.88 -14.55 3.77
C LEU A 10 -14.40 -14.46 3.98
N ILE A 11 -14.83 -13.80 5.05
CA ILE A 11 -16.26 -13.58 5.32
C ILE A 11 -16.89 -12.74 4.20
N GLY A 12 -16.24 -11.63 3.80
CA GLY A 12 -16.70 -10.77 2.71
C GLY A 12 -16.84 -11.53 1.39
N LEU A 13 -15.85 -12.35 1.03
CA LEU A 13 -15.89 -13.19 -0.16
C LEU A 13 -17.02 -14.23 -0.11
N GLY A 14 -17.24 -14.84 1.05
CA GLY A 14 -18.33 -15.79 1.27
C GLY A 14 -19.71 -15.16 1.08
N VAL A 15 -19.93 -13.96 1.65
CA VAL A 15 -21.18 -13.20 1.49
C VAL A 15 -21.43 -12.84 0.03
N MET A 16 -20.41 -12.34 -0.67
CA MET A 16 -20.53 -11.97 -2.09
C MET A 16 -20.83 -13.18 -2.97
N THR A 17 -20.23 -14.32 -2.68
CA THR A 17 -20.48 -15.58 -3.38
C THR A 17 -21.92 -16.05 -3.15
N LEU A 18 -22.42 -15.94 -1.91
CA LEU A 18 -23.81 -16.28 -1.59
C LEU A 18 -24.80 -15.39 -2.35
N ILE A 19 -24.57 -14.08 -2.38
CA ILE A 19 -25.39 -13.12 -3.14
C ILE A 19 -25.38 -13.46 -4.63
N PHE A 20 -24.20 -13.76 -5.19
CA PHE A 20 -24.08 -14.14 -6.60
C PHE A 20 -24.84 -15.43 -6.92
N LEU A 21 -24.73 -16.45 -6.05
CA LEU A 21 -25.47 -17.71 -6.21
C LEU A 21 -26.99 -17.52 -6.12
N LEU A 22 -27.45 -16.66 -5.21
CA LEU A 22 -28.86 -16.29 -5.08
C LEU A 22 -29.35 -15.53 -6.32
N ALA A 23 -28.59 -14.56 -6.81
CA ALA A 23 -28.89 -13.83 -8.05
C ALA A 23 -28.89 -14.74 -9.29
N ALA A 24 -27.99 -15.72 -9.33
CA ALA A 24 -27.89 -16.69 -10.42
C ALA A 24 -29.01 -17.74 -10.39
N ARG A 25 -29.78 -17.85 -9.31
CA ARG A 25 -30.78 -18.91 -9.11
C ARG A 25 -31.91 -18.89 -10.15
N GLY A 26 -32.27 -17.70 -10.66
CA GLY A 26 -33.25 -17.50 -11.75
C GLY A 26 -32.64 -17.24 -13.13
N ALA A 27 -31.31 -17.25 -13.26
CA ALA A 27 -30.64 -16.89 -14.51
C ALA A 27 -30.66 -18.05 -15.53
N THR A 28 -30.85 -17.72 -16.81
CA THR A 28 -30.73 -18.69 -17.90
C THR A 28 -29.31 -19.26 -17.98
N ARG A 29 -29.14 -20.45 -18.56
CA ARG A 29 -27.82 -21.10 -18.69
C ARG A 29 -26.79 -20.16 -19.36
N LYS A 30 -27.21 -19.39 -20.37
CA LYS A 30 -26.37 -18.36 -21.03
C LYS A 30 -26.01 -17.21 -20.11
N GLY A 31 -26.95 -16.71 -19.30
CA GLY A 31 -26.70 -15.65 -18.31
C GLY A 31 -25.67 -16.03 -17.25
N LYS A 32 -25.68 -17.30 -16.79
CA LYS A 32 -24.69 -17.82 -15.84
C LYS A 32 -23.27 -17.82 -16.43
N TRP A 33 -23.12 -18.26 -17.68
CA TRP A 33 -21.83 -18.26 -18.38
C TRP A 33 -21.32 -16.84 -18.65
N LEU A 34 -22.20 -15.91 -19.02
CA LEU A 34 -21.83 -14.50 -19.21
C LEU A 34 -21.38 -13.85 -17.89
N GLY A 35 -22.09 -14.12 -16.78
CA GLY A 35 -21.68 -13.64 -15.46
C GLY A 35 -20.32 -14.18 -15.02
N LEU A 36 -20.07 -15.47 -15.26
CA LEU A 36 -18.77 -16.08 -14.97
C LEU A 36 -17.64 -15.48 -15.83
N ALA A 37 -17.89 -15.30 -17.13
CA ALA A 37 -16.93 -14.65 -18.04
C ALA A 37 -16.62 -13.23 -17.60
N ALA A 38 -17.62 -12.45 -17.16
CA ALA A 38 -17.43 -11.10 -16.64
C ALA A 38 -16.54 -11.09 -15.38
N ILE A 39 -16.73 -12.03 -14.46
CA ILE A 39 -15.90 -12.14 -13.25
C ILE A 39 -14.44 -12.48 -13.62
N ILE A 40 -14.24 -13.47 -14.47
CA ILE A 40 -12.90 -13.89 -14.91
C ILE A 40 -12.17 -12.75 -15.61
N LEU A 41 -12.87 -12.00 -16.46
CA LEU A 41 -12.30 -10.86 -17.17
C LEU A 41 -12.03 -9.65 -16.24
N ALA A 42 -12.82 -9.47 -15.19
CA ALA A 42 -12.64 -8.38 -14.23
C ALA A 42 -11.52 -8.65 -13.21
N ALA A 43 -11.24 -9.91 -12.89
CA ALA A 43 -10.26 -10.28 -11.86
C ALA A 43 -8.84 -9.71 -12.10
N PRO A 44 -8.26 -9.76 -13.31
CA PRO A 44 -6.96 -9.14 -13.60
C PRO A 44 -6.95 -7.64 -13.38
N PHE A 45 -8.05 -6.94 -13.74
CA PHE A 45 -8.17 -5.50 -13.56
C PHE A 45 -8.16 -5.11 -12.08
N PHE A 46 -8.93 -5.80 -11.24
CA PHE A 46 -8.96 -5.53 -9.80
C PHE A 46 -7.64 -5.91 -9.11
N PHE A 47 -6.99 -7.00 -9.53
CA PHE A 47 -5.66 -7.36 -9.05
C PHE A 47 -4.65 -6.25 -9.37
N TRP A 48 -4.63 -5.78 -10.62
CA TRP A 48 -3.77 -4.68 -11.03
C TRP A 48 -4.07 -3.40 -10.26
N LEU A 49 -5.34 -3.04 -10.07
CA LEU A 49 -5.75 -1.85 -9.33
C LEU A 49 -5.33 -1.91 -7.85
N GLY A 50 -5.42 -3.08 -7.23
CA GLY A 50 -4.93 -3.32 -5.87
C GLY A 50 -3.41 -3.15 -5.76
N ALA A 51 -2.65 -3.80 -6.66
CA ALA A 51 -1.19 -3.66 -6.71
C ALA A 51 -0.75 -2.22 -6.98
N PHE A 52 -1.43 -1.52 -7.89
CA PHE A 52 -1.19 -0.11 -8.17
C PHE A 52 -1.43 0.77 -6.94
N SER A 53 -2.54 0.56 -6.22
CA SER A 53 -2.87 1.32 -5.00
C SER A 53 -1.79 1.18 -3.92
N GLU A 54 -1.28 -0.05 -3.72
CA GLU A 54 -0.20 -0.31 -2.77
C GLU A 54 1.10 0.39 -3.18
N GLN A 55 1.53 0.20 -4.44
CA GLN A 55 2.74 0.85 -4.97
C GLN A 55 2.64 2.38 -4.94
N PHE A 56 1.47 2.94 -5.25
CA PHE A 56 1.23 4.38 -5.20
C PHE A 56 1.34 4.92 -3.77
N THR A 57 0.72 4.24 -2.80
CA THR A 57 0.79 4.63 -1.38
C THR A 57 2.21 4.53 -0.84
N ALA A 58 2.92 3.44 -1.13
CA ALA A 58 4.32 3.30 -0.77
C ALA A 58 5.18 4.39 -1.44
N GLY A 59 4.96 4.67 -2.72
CA GLY A 59 5.64 5.72 -3.47
C GLY A 59 5.45 7.10 -2.87
N GLN A 60 4.22 7.45 -2.45
CA GLN A 60 3.95 8.71 -1.75
C GLN A 60 4.68 8.80 -0.41
N CYS A 61 4.64 7.73 0.38
CA CYS A 61 5.31 7.70 1.68
C CYS A 61 6.84 7.86 1.53
N TYR A 62 7.46 7.13 0.60
CA TYR A 62 8.91 7.27 0.36
C TYR A 62 9.24 8.64 -0.23
N SER A 63 8.40 9.21 -1.07
CA SER A 63 8.56 10.57 -1.58
C SER A 63 8.54 11.61 -0.45
N SER A 64 7.62 11.48 0.51
CA SER A 64 7.56 12.31 1.72
C SER A 64 8.83 12.18 2.57
N ALA A 65 9.27 10.95 2.84
CA ALA A 65 10.49 10.71 3.61
C ALA A 65 11.75 11.28 2.92
N ILE A 66 11.88 11.10 1.61
CA ILE A 66 13.00 11.67 0.82
C ILE A 66 12.95 13.19 0.85
N HIS A 67 11.77 13.80 0.75
CA HIS A 67 11.62 15.25 0.86
C HIS A 67 12.07 15.78 2.22
N ALA A 68 11.73 15.09 3.32
CA ALA A 68 12.19 15.45 4.65
C ALA A 68 13.73 15.36 4.78
N ILE A 69 14.33 14.31 4.21
CA ILE A 69 15.80 14.16 4.15
C ILE A 69 16.43 15.28 3.32
N ALA A 70 15.87 15.59 2.14
CA ALA A 70 16.37 16.63 1.26
C ALA A 70 16.37 18.01 1.94
N ASN A 71 15.29 18.34 2.66
CA ASN A 71 15.23 19.57 3.45
C ASN A 71 16.29 19.61 4.55
N ALA A 72 16.45 18.50 5.29
CA ALA A 72 17.48 18.40 6.33
C ALA A 72 18.89 18.59 5.76
N VAL A 73 19.17 18.01 4.57
CA VAL A 73 20.45 18.16 3.86
C VAL A 73 20.66 19.60 3.38
N ALA A 74 19.64 20.22 2.77
CA ALA A 74 19.74 21.58 2.25
C ALA A 74 19.96 22.60 3.37
N ALA A 75 19.38 22.34 4.55
CA ALA A 75 19.42 23.24 5.67
C ALA A 75 20.51 22.91 6.71
N THR A 76 21.38 21.92 6.53
CA THR A 76 22.37 21.55 7.57
C THR A 76 23.63 22.40 7.54
N ASP A 77 24.14 22.76 8.72
CA ASP A 77 25.49 23.32 8.90
C ASP A 77 26.51 22.23 9.29
N GLU A 78 26.05 21.02 9.56
CA GLU A 78 26.86 19.90 10.09
C GLU A 78 26.67 18.63 9.24
N PRO A 79 27.30 18.53 8.06
CA PRO A 79 27.05 17.43 7.11
C PRO A 79 27.48 16.06 7.66
N ALA A 80 28.57 16.00 8.44
CA ALA A 80 29.04 14.75 9.03
C ALA A 80 28.07 14.19 10.09
N ALA A 81 27.56 15.06 10.98
CA ALA A 81 26.59 14.67 12.00
C ALA A 81 25.23 14.28 11.38
N LEU A 82 24.81 14.98 10.32
CA LEU A 82 23.61 14.61 9.58
C LEU A 82 23.77 13.26 8.87
N ALA A 83 24.92 12.99 8.26
CA ALA A 83 25.17 11.73 7.57
C ALA A 83 25.02 10.51 8.51
N GLU A 84 25.51 10.60 9.75
CA GLU A 84 25.33 9.55 10.76
C GLU A 84 23.85 9.34 11.11
N LYS A 85 23.06 10.43 11.20
CA LYS A 85 21.62 10.33 11.46
C LYS A 85 20.84 9.74 10.28
N ILE A 86 21.23 10.06 9.04
CA ILE A 86 20.63 9.47 7.83
C ILE A 86 20.95 7.97 7.75
N ARG A 87 22.19 7.58 8.06
CA ARG A 87 22.60 6.16 8.11
C ARG A 87 21.85 5.35 9.17
N ALA A 88 21.43 6.01 10.26
CA ALA A 88 20.65 5.40 11.33
C ALA A 88 19.15 5.23 11.01
N LEU A 89 18.67 5.67 9.83
CA LEU A 89 17.29 5.44 9.42
C LEU A 89 17.02 3.93 9.25
N PRO A 90 15.79 3.44 9.55
CA PRO A 90 15.46 2.01 9.55
C PRO A 90 15.29 1.46 8.13
N LEU A 91 16.39 1.44 7.37
CA LEU A 91 16.47 0.97 5.98
C LEU A 91 16.93 -0.50 5.97
N HIS A 92 15.97 -1.42 6.00
CA HIS A 92 16.20 -2.88 6.08
C HIS A 92 15.94 -3.61 4.75
N GLY A 93 16.06 -2.93 3.61
CA GLY A 93 15.77 -3.52 2.29
C GLY A 93 14.30 -3.91 2.14
N TYR A 94 14.01 -5.18 1.85
CA TYR A 94 12.65 -5.70 1.66
C TYR A 94 11.79 -5.67 2.94
N GLU A 95 12.42 -5.57 4.12
CA GLU A 95 11.73 -5.46 5.40
C GLU A 95 11.53 -4.00 5.85
N THR A 96 11.89 -3.04 4.99
CA THR A 96 11.76 -1.61 5.30
C THR A 96 10.29 -1.22 5.44
N SER A 97 9.92 -0.73 6.62
CA SER A 97 8.61 -0.12 6.83
C SER A 97 8.68 1.37 6.50
N CYS A 98 8.03 1.80 5.42
CA CYS A 98 8.05 3.20 5.03
C CYS A 98 7.54 4.14 6.13
N VAL A 99 6.51 3.73 6.87
CA VAL A 99 5.97 4.51 8.01
C VAL A 99 7.03 4.76 9.07
N GLN A 100 7.91 3.78 9.34
CA GLN A 100 9.00 3.94 10.29
C GLN A 100 10.11 4.85 9.74
N VAL A 101 10.42 4.73 8.45
CA VAL A 101 11.40 5.58 7.77
C VAL A 101 10.92 7.02 7.73
N GLU A 102 9.67 7.27 7.34
CA GLU A 102 9.06 8.61 7.32
C GLU A 102 9.05 9.23 8.73
N ALA A 103 8.59 8.47 9.74
CA ALA A 103 8.58 8.94 11.13
C ALA A 103 9.99 9.24 11.68
N ALA A 104 11.02 8.54 11.22
CA ALA A 104 12.41 8.82 11.58
C ALA A 104 12.98 10.00 10.77
N ALA A 105 12.66 10.11 9.48
CA ALA A 105 13.12 11.17 8.58
C ALA A 105 12.61 12.55 9.02
N VAL A 106 11.35 12.65 9.48
CA VAL A 106 10.78 13.91 10.00
C VAL A 106 11.49 14.37 11.29
N LYS A 107 12.16 13.47 12.01
CA LYS A 107 12.95 13.81 13.21
C LYS A 107 14.38 14.27 12.88
N LEU A 108 14.78 14.25 11.60
CA LEU A 108 16.08 14.79 11.21
C LEU A 108 16.13 16.30 11.50
N PRO A 109 17.30 16.83 11.89
CA PRO A 109 17.46 18.27 12.12
C PRO A 109 17.01 19.07 10.89
N ARG A 110 16.18 20.09 11.11
CA ARG A 110 15.71 21.01 10.06
C ARG A 110 14.93 20.36 8.90
N ALA A 111 14.42 19.13 9.07
CA ALA A 111 13.60 18.45 8.07
C ALA A 111 12.28 19.18 7.71
N GLY A 112 11.74 19.97 8.63
CA GLY A 112 10.51 20.76 8.44
C GLY A 112 10.72 22.19 7.92
N VAL A 113 11.96 22.60 7.64
CA VAL A 113 12.24 23.93 7.10
C VAL A 113 11.90 23.90 5.61
N ARG A 114 10.91 24.70 5.20
CA ARG A 114 10.56 24.96 3.80
C ARG A 114 11.31 26.17 3.29
#